data_AF-A0A7V6I4J0-F1
#
_entry.id   AF-A0A7V6I4J0-F1
#
_cell.length_a   1.000
_cell.length_b   1.000
_cell.length_c   1.000
_cell.angle_alpha   90.00
_cell.angle_beta   90.00
_cell.angle_gamma   90.00
#
_symmetry.space_group_name_H-M   'P 1'
#
loop_
_entity.id
_entity.type
_entity.pdbx_description
1 polymer ?
#
loop_
_entity_poly.entity_id
_entity_poly.type
_entity_poly.pdbx_seq_one_letter_code
_entity_poly.pdbx_strand_id
1 'polypeptide(L)'
;MDQIIYRVIYSPFINKILRNINKSLKFLHKKVKLPPSGEIKFTVEKNHIIRLKTNQTNYVTHQIFWEGWKKFEYSELFVDLIKKIDVFYDIGANVGYYSLLAATVNKRIRVVGFEPAYGPLHYFKMNKELNKLMNINIEPIALSNETGKIDFYEQVNYKYHFVKYHLGGEHNAGSKVENGRFITRKVNTETLD
;
A
#
# COMPACT_ATOMS: atom_id res chain seq x y z
N MET A 1 -1.37 -24.07 -9.41
CA MET A 1 -2.70 -23.98 -8.76
C MET A 1 -3.58 -23.16 -9.68
N ASP A 2 -4.79 -23.64 -9.91
CA ASP A 2 -5.73 -22.99 -10.82
C ASP A 2 -6.07 -21.56 -10.34
N GLN A 3 -6.20 -20.63 -11.28
CA GLN A 3 -6.60 -19.25 -11.03
C GLN A 3 -8.00 -19.17 -10.39
N ILE A 4 -8.88 -20.13 -10.69
CA ILE A 4 -10.19 -20.25 -10.04
C ILE A 4 -10.00 -20.47 -8.53
N ILE A 5 -9.10 -21.37 -8.15
CA ILE A 5 -8.82 -21.65 -6.74
C ILE A 5 -8.25 -20.41 -6.05
N TYR A 6 -7.32 -19.69 -6.70
CA TYR A 6 -6.82 -18.43 -6.13
C TYR A 6 -7.91 -17.37 -5.97
N ARG A 7 -8.84 -17.23 -6.92
CA ARG A 7 -9.98 -16.30 -6.79
C ARG A 7 -10.84 -16.63 -5.58
N VAL A 8 -11.10 -17.90 -5.32
CA VAL A 8 -11.86 -18.34 -4.13
C VAL A 8 -11.09 -18.01 -2.85
N ILE A 9 -9.82 -18.43 -2.75
CA ILE A 9 -8.96 -18.21 -1.58
C ILE A 9 -8.82 -16.71 -1.25
N TYR A 10 -8.71 -15.87 -2.28
CA TYR A 10 -8.51 -14.43 -2.14
C TYR A 10 -9.78 -13.60 -2.27
N SER A 11 -10.96 -14.22 -2.28
CA SER A 11 -12.21 -13.49 -2.04
C SER A 11 -12.16 -12.88 -0.63
N PRO A 12 -12.63 -11.64 -0.40
CA PRO A 12 -12.43 -10.94 0.86
C PRO A 12 -12.91 -11.71 2.10
N PHE A 13 -14.06 -12.39 2.01
CA PHE A 13 -14.62 -13.15 3.12
C PHE A 13 -13.81 -14.41 3.43
N ILE A 14 -13.56 -15.25 2.42
CA ILE A 14 -12.83 -16.51 2.58
C ILE A 14 -11.39 -16.24 3.02
N ASN A 15 -10.72 -15.27 2.38
CA ASN A 15 -9.36 -14.90 2.74
C ASN A 15 -9.24 -14.45 4.20
N LYS A 16 -10.20 -13.66 4.68
CA LYS A 16 -10.21 -13.20 6.08
C LYS A 16 -10.27 -14.37 7.06
N ILE A 17 -11.05 -15.41 6.75
CA ILE A 17 -11.10 -16.62 7.58
C ILE A 17 -9.76 -17.36 7.50
N LEU A 18 -9.34 -17.72 6.28
CA LEU A 18 -8.16 -18.56 6.05
C LEU A 18 -6.86 -17.92 6.58
N ARG A 19 -6.64 -16.62 6.36
CA ARG A 19 -5.42 -15.95 6.81
C ARG A 19 -5.32 -15.84 8.33
N ASN A 20 -6.45 -15.69 9.02
CA ASN A 20 -6.46 -15.62 10.48
C ASN A 20 -6.22 -17.00 11.10
N ILE A 21 -6.82 -18.06 10.53
CA ILE A 21 -6.49 -19.44 10.91
C ILE A 21 -5.00 -19.71 10.66
N ASN A 22 -4.49 -19.36 9.49
CA ASN A 22 -3.08 -19.52 9.13
C ASN A 22 -2.15 -18.75 10.09
N LYS A 23 -2.52 -17.53 10.50
CA LYS A 23 -1.73 -16.73 11.45
C LYS A 23 -1.77 -17.31 12.88
N SER A 24 -2.91 -17.81 13.33
CA SER A 24 -3.05 -18.45 14.66
C SER A 24 -2.26 -19.77 14.73
N LEU A 25 -2.22 -20.52 13.64
CA LEU A 25 -1.50 -21.79 13.52
C LEU A 25 -0.06 -21.63 13.00
N LYS A 26 0.53 -20.43 13.09
CA LYS A 26 1.88 -20.13 12.57
C LYS A 26 2.98 -21.04 13.14
N PHE A 27 2.77 -21.64 14.31
CA PHE A 27 3.70 -22.58 14.94
C PHE A 27 3.74 -23.94 14.21
N LEU A 28 2.64 -24.36 13.59
CA LEU A 28 2.54 -25.62 12.83
C LEU A 28 3.07 -25.48 11.39
N HIS A 29 2.90 -24.30 10.78
CA HIS A 29 3.22 -24.11 9.35
C HIS A 29 3.97 -22.80 9.09
N LYS A 30 5.24 -22.71 9.55
CA LYS A 30 6.09 -21.51 9.37
C LYS A 30 6.32 -21.10 7.89
N LYS A 31 6.16 -22.03 6.94
CA LYS A 31 6.45 -21.80 5.52
C LYS A 31 5.34 -21.06 4.76
N VAL A 32 4.10 -21.03 5.26
CA VAL A 32 2.96 -20.44 4.53
C VAL A 32 2.44 -19.23 5.28
N LYS A 33 2.58 -18.05 4.66
CA LYS A 33 2.05 -16.77 5.14
C LYS A 33 1.06 -16.21 4.13
N LEU A 34 -0.22 -16.54 4.25
CA LEU A 34 -1.26 -16.05 3.34
C LEU A 34 -1.32 -14.51 3.32
N PRO A 35 -1.16 -13.87 2.16
CA PRO A 35 -1.40 -12.45 1.99
C PRO A 35 -2.85 -12.05 2.27
N PRO A 36 -3.06 -10.87 2.87
CA PRO A 36 -4.41 -10.35 3.08
C PRO A 36 -5.04 -9.92 1.74
N SER A 37 -6.34 -10.18 1.62
CA SER A 37 -7.24 -9.61 0.62
C SER A 37 -8.51 -9.09 1.31
N GLY A 38 -9.04 -7.97 0.84
CA GLY A 38 -10.15 -7.27 1.49
C GLY A 38 -9.63 -6.16 2.39
N GLU A 39 -9.79 -6.29 3.71
CA GLU A 39 -9.43 -5.23 4.66
C GLU A 39 -8.62 -5.76 5.84
N ILE A 40 -7.59 -5.03 6.26
CA ILE A 40 -6.90 -5.22 7.53
C ILE A 40 -7.08 -3.99 8.43
N LYS A 41 -6.95 -4.17 9.74
CA LYS A 41 -6.95 -3.07 10.71
C LYS A 41 -5.85 -3.28 11.75
N PHE A 42 -5.27 -2.18 12.22
CA PHE A 42 -4.31 -2.20 13.32
C PHE A 42 -4.43 -0.93 14.16
N THR A 43 -4.02 -1.04 15.42
CA THR A 43 -4.02 0.06 16.39
C THR A 43 -2.61 0.61 16.52
N VAL A 44 -2.46 1.91 16.29
CA VAL A 44 -1.20 2.64 16.42
C VAL A 44 -1.01 3.08 17.87
N GLU A 45 -2.04 3.69 18.47
CA GLU A 45 -2.09 4.15 19.86
C GLU A 45 -3.51 3.96 20.43
N LYS A 46 -3.72 4.24 21.73
CA LYS A 46 -4.94 3.87 22.48
C LYS A 46 -6.27 4.30 21.83
N ASN A 47 -6.29 5.25 20.90
CA ASN A 47 -7.47 5.65 20.10
C ASN A 47 -7.20 5.84 18.60
N HIS A 48 -6.05 5.39 18.10
CA HIS A 48 -5.63 5.57 16.71
C HIS A 48 -5.70 4.24 15.98
N ILE A 49 -6.82 3.99 15.29
CA ILE A 49 -7.05 2.78 14.50
C ILE A 49 -6.97 3.13 13.02
N ILE A 50 -6.16 2.37 12.28
CA ILE A 50 -6.07 2.49 10.82
C ILE A 50 -6.66 1.24 10.19
N ARG A 51 -7.48 1.44 9.15
CA ARG A 51 -8.05 0.39 8.31
C ARG A 51 -7.46 0.51 6.91
N LEU A 52 -6.98 -0.58 6.32
CA LEU A 52 -6.46 -0.60 4.96
C LEU A 52 -7.23 -1.62 4.13
N LYS A 53 -7.86 -1.16 3.05
CA LYS A 53 -8.20 -2.03 1.92
C LYS A 53 -6.90 -2.52 1.28
N THR A 54 -6.89 -3.78 0.87
CA THR A 54 -5.74 -4.43 0.24
C THR A 54 -6.15 -5.62 -0.62
N ASN A 55 -5.19 -6.15 -1.36
CA ASN A 55 -5.25 -7.45 -2.02
C ASN A 55 -3.92 -8.19 -1.87
N GLN A 56 -3.89 -9.44 -2.31
CA GLN A 56 -2.79 -10.36 -2.10
C GLN A 56 -1.47 -10.01 -2.81
N THR A 57 -1.45 -8.94 -3.59
CA THR A 57 -0.25 -8.45 -4.28
C THR A 57 0.46 -7.35 -3.49
N ASN A 58 -0.10 -6.88 -2.37
CA ASN A 58 0.46 -5.79 -1.58
C ASN A 58 1.45 -6.31 -0.50
N TYR A 59 2.72 -5.94 -0.64
CA TYR A 59 3.78 -6.32 0.29
C TYR A 59 3.65 -5.65 1.67
N VAL A 60 3.34 -4.34 1.71
CA VAL A 60 3.24 -3.55 2.94
C VAL A 60 2.21 -4.16 3.91
N THR A 61 0.99 -4.38 3.42
CA THR A 61 -0.08 -4.95 4.23
C THR A 61 0.14 -6.42 4.57
N HIS A 62 0.89 -7.17 3.76
CA HIS A 62 1.35 -8.52 4.11
C HIS A 62 2.28 -8.47 5.32
N GLN A 63 3.30 -7.61 5.31
CA GLN A 63 4.20 -7.42 6.44
C GLN A 63 3.44 -6.96 7.70
N ILE A 64 2.60 -5.94 7.58
CA ILE A 64 1.79 -5.42 8.72
C ILE A 64 0.91 -6.53 9.30
N PHE A 65 0.23 -7.30 8.46
CA PHE A 65 -0.64 -8.37 8.94
C PHE A 65 0.15 -9.46 9.66
N TRP A 66 1.33 -9.85 9.18
CA TRP A 66 2.08 -10.98 9.75
C TRP A 66 2.96 -10.59 10.93
N GLU A 67 3.72 -9.51 10.79
CA GLU A 67 4.77 -9.11 11.73
C GLU A 67 4.34 -7.98 12.67
N GLY A 68 3.29 -7.25 12.30
CA GLY A 68 2.80 -6.09 13.03
C GLY A 68 3.37 -4.79 12.46
N TRP A 69 2.58 -3.72 12.53
CA TRP A 69 2.90 -2.44 11.89
C TRP A 69 4.21 -1.82 12.38
N LYS A 70 4.54 -1.97 13.66
CA LYS A 70 5.80 -1.43 14.24
C LYS A 70 7.06 -2.02 13.61
N LYS A 71 6.98 -3.27 13.12
CA LYS A 71 8.11 -3.98 12.51
C LYS A 71 8.26 -3.69 11.02
N PHE A 72 7.30 -3.00 10.42
CA PHE A 72 7.41 -2.61 9.02
C PHE A 72 8.28 -1.36 8.94
N GLU A 73 9.48 -1.52 8.36
CA GLU A 73 10.45 -0.43 8.14
C GLU A 73 10.65 0.43 9.41
N TYR A 74 10.55 1.76 9.29
CA TYR A 74 10.77 2.72 10.38
C TYR A 74 9.46 3.24 10.98
N SER A 75 8.37 2.46 10.92
CA SER A 75 7.03 2.97 11.24
C SER A 75 6.87 3.49 12.66
N GLU A 76 7.49 2.85 13.65
CA GLU A 76 7.44 3.31 15.05
C GLU A 76 8.17 4.66 15.21
N LEU A 77 9.40 4.76 14.70
CA LEU A 77 10.17 6.02 14.71
C LEU A 77 9.46 7.13 13.92
N PHE A 78 8.86 6.81 12.77
CA PHE A 78 8.09 7.75 11.97
C PHE A 78 6.93 8.34 12.75
N VAL A 79 6.17 7.53 13.49
CA VAL A 79 5.06 7.99 14.33
C VAL A 79 5.51 8.98 15.40
N ASP A 80 6.69 8.77 15.98
CA ASP A 80 7.23 9.69 17.00
C ASP A 80 7.66 11.03 16.41
N LEU A 81 8.23 11.02 15.20
CA LEU A 81 8.66 12.23 14.49
C LEU A 81 7.47 13.03 13.94
N ILE A 82 6.53 12.37 13.27
CA ILE A 82 5.47 13.02 12.47
C ILE A 82 4.47 13.83 13.32
N LYS A 83 4.40 13.55 14.63
CA LYS A 83 3.59 14.33 15.60
C LYS A 83 4.04 15.77 15.77
N LYS A 84 5.31 16.08 15.44
CA LYS A 84 5.92 17.40 15.59
C LYS A 84 6.04 18.15 14.26
N ILE A 85 5.43 17.63 13.20
CA ILE A 85 5.53 18.14 11.85
C ILE A 85 4.19 18.77 11.42
N ASP A 86 4.25 19.92 10.76
CA ASP A 86 3.07 20.62 10.26
C ASP A 86 2.68 20.17 8.84
N VAL A 87 3.67 19.86 8.00
CA VAL A 87 3.47 19.44 6.59
C VAL A 87 4.31 18.21 6.26
N PHE A 88 3.69 17.20 5.65
CA PHE A 88 4.36 15.98 5.21
C PHE A 88 4.10 15.72 3.73
N TYR A 89 5.18 15.57 2.96
CA TYR A 89 5.13 15.16 1.56
C TYR A 89 5.52 13.67 1.48
N ASP A 90 4.58 12.83 1.06
CA ASP A 90 4.74 11.37 0.93
C ASP A 90 4.97 11.03 -0.55
N ILE A 91 6.23 10.87 -0.95
CA ILE A 91 6.63 10.70 -2.36
C ILE A 91 6.67 9.21 -2.69
N GLY A 92 5.83 8.76 -3.63
CA GLY A 92 5.63 7.34 -3.89
C GLY A 92 4.80 6.69 -2.77
N ALA A 93 3.69 7.35 -2.42
CA ALA A 93 2.87 7.02 -1.25
C ALA A 93 2.26 5.60 -1.29
N ASN A 94 2.30 4.92 -2.43
CA ASN A 94 1.76 3.60 -2.69
C ASN A 94 0.28 3.54 -2.30
N VAL A 95 -0.14 2.61 -1.44
CA VAL A 95 -1.51 2.53 -0.90
C VAL A 95 -1.80 3.55 0.21
N GLY A 96 -0.90 4.50 0.44
CA GLY A 96 -1.02 5.59 1.40
C GLY A 96 -0.61 5.26 2.83
N TYR A 97 0.21 4.23 3.05
CA TYR A 97 0.49 3.74 4.41
C TYR A 97 1.02 4.84 5.35
N TYR A 98 2.07 5.55 4.93
CA TYR A 98 2.68 6.61 5.72
C TYR A 98 1.81 7.88 5.81
N SER A 99 1.17 8.26 4.69
CA SER A 99 0.14 9.31 4.68
C SER A 99 -0.97 9.07 5.70
N LEU A 100 -1.48 7.84 5.79
CA LEU A 100 -2.53 7.47 6.75
C LEU A 100 -2.02 7.44 8.19
N LEU A 101 -0.78 6.99 8.43
CA LEU A 101 -0.15 7.06 9.74
C LEU A 101 -0.07 8.52 10.21
N ALA A 102 0.51 9.39 9.39
CA ALA A 102 0.71 10.81 9.67
C ALA A 102 -0.61 11.51 10.04
N ALA A 103 -1.61 11.42 9.17
CA ALA A 103 -2.91 12.05 9.36
C ALA A 103 -3.73 11.43 10.50
N THR A 104 -3.45 10.17 10.85
CA THR A 104 -4.10 9.51 11.99
C THR A 104 -3.55 10.03 13.32
N VAL A 105 -2.24 10.06 13.49
CA VAL A 105 -1.60 10.40 14.79
C VAL A 105 -1.44 11.91 15.00
N ASN A 106 -1.43 12.70 13.93
CA ASN A 106 -1.37 14.14 13.97
C ASN A 106 -2.57 14.74 13.23
N LYS A 107 -3.56 15.26 13.98
CA LYS A 107 -4.79 15.81 13.37
C LYS A 107 -4.62 17.19 12.74
N ARG A 108 -3.52 17.88 13.01
CA ARG A 108 -3.23 19.21 12.47
C ARG A 108 -2.32 19.17 11.23
N ILE A 109 -1.67 18.04 10.97
CA ILE A 109 -0.75 17.91 9.84
C ILE A 109 -1.48 18.08 8.50
N ARG A 110 -0.83 18.73 7.54
CA ARG A 110 -1.19 18.70 6.13
C ARG A 110 -0.34 17.64 5.42
N VAL A 111 -0.97 16.61 4.87
CA VAL A 111 -0.29 15.60 4.07
C VAL A 111 -0.53 15.86 2.58
N VAL A 112 0.52 15.79 1.78
CA VAL A 112 0.44 15.71 0.31
C VAL A 112 1.10 14.42 -0.13
N GLY A 113 0.33 13.45 -0.60
CA GLY A 113 0.83 12.17 -1.05
C GLY A 113 0.84 12.08 -2.57
N PHE A 114 1.99 11.77 -3.15
CA PHE A 114 2.16 11.60 -4.59
C PHE A 114 2.22 10.12 -4.92
N GLU A 115 1.32 9.66 -5.79
CA GLU A 115 1.32 8.27 -6.26
C GLU A 115 0.94 8.18 -7.74
N PRO A 116 1.89 7.88 -8.64
CA PRO A 116 1.62 7.78 -10.07
C PRO A 116 1.01 6.43 -10.50
N ALA A 117 1.22 5.34 -9.75
CA ALA A 117 0.83 4.00 -10.15
C ALA A 117 -0.68 3.79 -10.01
N TYR A 118 -1.31 3.27 -11.04
CA TYR A 118 -2.76 3.11 -11.17
C TYR A 118 -3.38 2.28 -10.04
N GLY A 119 -2.80 1.12 -9.74
CA GLY A 119 -3.28 0.23 -8.68
C GLY A 119 -3.12 0.83 -7.27
N PRO A 120 -1.89 1.20 -6.87
CA PRO A 120 -1.62 1.86 -5.59
C PRO A 120 -2.45 3.13 -5.39
N LEU A 121 -2.52 4.03 -6.38
CA LEU A 121 -3.34 5.25 -6.34
C LEU A 121 -4.82 4.96 -6.08
N HIS A 122 -5.38 3.92 -6.73
CA HIS A 122 -6.77 3.50 -6.50
C HIS A 122 -6.99 3.12 -5.03
N TYR A 123 -6.09 2.33 -4.45
CA TYR A 123 -6.18 1.92 -3.05
C TYR A 123 -5.88 3.04 -2.08
N PHE A 124 -4.98 3.96 -2.40
CA PHE A 124 -4.72 5.14 -1.57
C PHE A 124 -5.98 5.99 -1.40
N LYS A 125 -6.69 6.28 -2.51
CA LYS A 125 -7.98 6.99 -2.46
C LYS A 125 -9.01 6.26 -1.59
N MET A 126 -9.17 4.95 -1.78
CA MET A 126 -10.07 4.13 -0.96
C MET A 126 -9.68 4.12 0.52
N ASN A 127 -8.38 4.07 0.83
CA ASN A 127 -7.87 4.03 2.19
C ASN A 127 -8.06 5.37 2.90
N LYS A 128 -7.80 6.49 2.22
CA LYS A 128 -8.12 7.84 2.73
C LYS A 128 -9.61 7.94 3.11
N GLU A 129 -10.49 7.54 2.19
CA GLU A 129 -11.94 7.57 2.39
C GLU A 129 -12.39 6.66 3.55
N LEU A 130 -11.89 5.42 3.59
CA LEU A 130 -12.22 4.44 4.63
C LEU A 130 -11.92 4.94 6.04
N ASN A 131 -10.87 5.75 6.20
CA ASN A 131 -10.46 6.32 7.49
C ASN A 131 -10.99 7.75 7.72
N LYS A 132 -11.77 8.30 6.78
CA LYS A 132 -12.37 9.64 6.85
C LYS A 132 -11.33 10.74 7.08
N LEU A 133 -10.17 10.62 6.42
CA LEU A 133 -9.06 11.56 6.58
C LEU A 133 -9.18 12.71 5.58
N MET A 134 -9.45 13.91 6.09
CA MET A 134 -9.66 15.12 5.27
C MET A 134 -8.37 15.91 5.03
N ASN A 135 -7.35 15.69 5.85
CA ASN A 135 -6.07 16.39 5.85
C ASN A 135 -4.99 15.73 4.97
N ILE A 136 -5.41 14.89 4.02
CA ILE A 136 -4.54 14.28 3.00
C ILE A 136 -4.97 14.78 1.62
N ASN A 137 -4.09 15.48 0.92
CA ASN A 137 -4.23 15.72 -0.52
C ASN A 137 -3.49 14.61 -1.29
N ILE A 138 -4.10 14.08 -2.35
CA ILE A 138 -3.51 12.98 -3.14
C ILE A 138 -3.28 13.49 -4.55
N GLU A 139 -2.01 13.51 -4.95
CA GLU A 139 -1.57 13.94 -6.27
C GLU A 139 -1.23 12.72 -7.14
N PRO A 140 -1.95 12.49 -8.25
CA PRO A 140 -1.77 11.33 -9.13
C PRO A 140 -0.62 11.55 -10.13
N ILE A 141 0.53 12.02 -9.65
CA ILE A 141 1.68 12.43 -10.46
C ILE A 141 2.97 11.82 -9.90
N ALA A 142 3.97 11.68 -10.76
CA ALA A 142 5.33 11.32 -10.35
C ALA A 142 6.15 12.59 -10.16
N LEU A 143 6.85 12.73 -9.04
CA LEU A 143 7.83 13.82 -8.92
C LEU A 143 9.09 13.49 -9.71
N SER A 144 9.60 14.51 -10.40
CA SER A 144 10.75 14.41 -11.29
C SER A 144 11.57 15.71 -11.26
N ASN A 145 12.71 15.73 -11.94
CA ASN A 145 13.47 16.94 -12.22
C ASN A 145 12.88 17.75 -13.39
N GLU A 146 11.87 17.22 -14.10
CA GLU A 146 11.22 17.87 -15.25
C GLU A 146 9.70 17.64 -15.23
N THR A 147 8.93 18.69 -15.58
CA THR A 147 7.49 18.59 -15.84
C THR A 147 7.23 17.89 -17.17
N GLY A 148 6.21 17.04 -17.26
CA GLY A 148 5.88 16.37 -18.51
C GLY A 148 5.15 15.05 -18.34
N LYS A 149 5.53 14.06 -19.15
CA LYS A 149 5.01 12.69 -19.09
C LYS A 149 6.12 11.68 -19.29
N ILE A 150 6.15 10.66 -18.44
CA ILE A 150 7.11 9.55 -18.55
C ILE A 150 6.39 8.22 -18.75
N ASP A 151 7.12 7.24 -19.27
CA ASP A 151 6.72 5.85 -19.17
C ASP A 151 6.97 5.34 -17.76
N PHE A 152 5.92 4.82 -17.14
CA PHE A 152 5.93 4.27 -15.81
C PHE A 152 5.56 2.79 -15.88
N TYR A 153 6.41 1.95 -15.30
CA TYR A 153 6.33 0.50 -15.43
C TYR A 153 5.70 -0.09 -14.17
N GLU A 154 4.51 -0.67 -14.32
CA GLU A 154 3.76 -1.27 -13.21
C GLU A 154 3.92 -2.79 -13.19
N GLN A 155 4.43 -3.33 -12.08
CA GLN A 155 4.66 -4.77 -11.96
C GLN A 155 3.35 -5.55 -11.85
N VAL A 156 3.21 -6.57 -12.70
CA VAL A 156 2.12 -7.53 -12.72
C VAL A 156 2.55 -8.80 -12.00
N ASN A 157 1.75 -9.25 -11.04
CA ASN A 157 2.04 -10.47 -10.31
C ASN A 157 1.70 -11.72 -11.15
N TYR A 158 2.69 -12.55 -11.45
CA TYR A 158 2.53 -13.79 -12.24
C TYR A 158 1.52 -14.77 -11.62
N LYS A 159 1.51 -14.91 -10.30
CA LYS A 159 0.67 -15.87 -9.58
C LYS A 159 -0.79 -15.41 -9.53
N TYR A 160 -1.02 -14.11 -9.46
CA TYR A 160 -2.31 -13.49 -9.22
C TYR A 160 -2.76 -12.60 -10.38
N HIS A 161 -2.56 -13.04 -11.62
CA HIS A 161 -2.83 -12.24 -12.82
C HIS A 161 -4.33 -11.92 -13.04
N PHE A 162 -5.24 -12.52 -12.28
CA PHE A 162 -6.66 -12.13 -12.27
C PHE A 162 -6.95 -10.82 -11.51
N VAL A 163 -5.97 -10.30 -10.76
CA VAL A 163 -6.14 -9.06 -9.98
C VAL A 163 -6.15 -7.87 -10.93
N LYS A 164 -7.18 -7.04 -10.86
CA LYS A 164 -7.27 -5.82 -11.68
C LYS A 164 -6.24 -4.76 -11.28
N TYR A 165 -6.06 -4.53 -9.99
CA TYR A 165 -5.20 -3.50 -9.43
C TYR A 165 -4.03 -4.14 -8.69
N HIS A 166 -2.91 -4.30 -9.37
CA HIS A 166 -1.69 -4.82 -8.76
C HIS A 166 -1.07 -3.77 -7.82
N LEU A 167 -0.60 -4.22 -6.66
CA LEU A 167 -0.08 -3.39 -5.57
C LEU A 167 1.38 -3.76 -5.22
N GLY A 168 2.08 -4.41 -6.15
CA GLY A 168 3.48 -4.80 -5.98
C GLY A 168 4.39 -3.59 -5.76
N GLY A 169 5.54 -3.77 -5.12
CA GLY A 169 6.41 -2.66 -4.72
C GLY A 169 7.33 -2.13 -5.84
N GLU A 170 7.53 -2.90 -6.91
CA GLU A 170 8.52 -2.55 -7.94
C GLU A 170 7.86 -1.77 -9.10
N HIS A 171 7.43 -0.55 -8.80
CA HIS A 171 7.04 0.42 -9.81
C HIS A 171 8.22 1.36 -10.10
N ASN A 172 8.53 1.60 -11.36
CA ASN A 172 9.73 2.38 -11.70
C ASN A 172 9.59 3.17 -13.00
N ALA A 173 10.46 4.16 -13.18
CA ALA A 173 10.60 4.98 -14.38
C ALA A 173 11.57 4.38 -15.42
N GLY A 174 11.77 3.05 -15.43
CA GLY A 174 12.58 2.34 -16.43
C GLY A 174 13.91 1.76 -15.94
N SER A 175 14.25 1.90 -14.65
CA SER A 175 15.54 1.44 -14.12
C SER A 175 15.62 -0.07 -13.85
N LYS A 176 14.48 -0.78 -13.78
CA LYS A 176 14.41 -2.23 -13.49
C LYS A 176 13.27 -2.89 -14.26
N VAL A 177 13.46 -3.11 -15.56
CA VAL A 177 12.42 -3.71 -16.43
C VAL A 177 12.82 -5.10 -16.97
N GLU A 178 14.08 -5.52 -16.78
CA GLU A 178 14.62 -6.71 -17.47
C GLU A 178 14.04 -8.06 -17.01
N ASN A 179 13.55 -8.19 -15.78
CA ASN A 179 13.19 -9.48 -15.17
C ASN A 179 11.75 -9.59 -14.66
N GLY A 180 10.78 -8.87 -15.25
CA GLY A 180 9.38 -8.92 -14.80
C GLY A 180 8.34 -8.69 -15.89
N ARG A 181 7.07 -9.03 -15.60
CA ARG A 181 5.92 -8.59 -16.40
C ARG A 181 5.50 -7.22 -15.92
N PHE A 182 5.64 -6.23 -16.79
CA PHE A 182 5.22 -4.87 -16.52
C PHE A 182 4.09 -4.45 -17.46
N ILE A 183 3.22 -3.59 -16.96
CA ILE A 183 2.31 -2.79 -17.78
C ILE A 183 2.89 -1.39 -17.81
N THR A 184 3.20 -0.90 -19.00
CA THR A 184 3.64 0.48 -19.18
C THR A 184 2.44 1.42 -19.20
N ARG A 185 2.50 2.50 -18.43
CA ARG A 185 1.52 3.58 -18.44
C ARG A 185 2.22 4.91 -18.58
N LYS A 186 1.61 5.85 -19.31
CA LYS A 186 2.04 7.24 -19.28
C LYS A 186 1.49 7.91 -18.03
N VAL A 187 2.37 8.49 -17.22
CA VAL A 187 2.00 9.27 -16.02
C VAL A 187 2.54 10.68 -16.17
N ASN A 188 1.83 11.65 -15.60
CA ASN A 188 2.31 13.02 -15.56
C ASN A 188 3.46 13.14 -14.56
N THR A 189 4.43 14.01 -14.89
CA THR A 189 5.51 14.39 -13.98
C THR A 189 5.46 15.87 -13.65
N GLU A 190 5.89 16.19 -12.44
CA GLU A 190 5.99 17.56 -11.92
C GLU A 190 7.28 17.72 -11.12
N THR A 191 7.80 18.94 -11.06
CA THR A 191 8.88 19.36 -10.16
C THR A 191 8.32 19.82 -8.81
N LEU A 192 9.17 20.03 -7.80
CA LEU A 192 8.77 20.46 -6.44
C LEU A 192 9.28 21.88 -6.10
N ASP A 193 9.49 22.71 -7.12
CA ASP A 193 10.05 24.06 -7.06
C ASP A 193 9.01 25.19 -6.87
#